data_AF-A0A976CUJ2-F1
#
_entry.id   AF-A0A976CUJ2-F1
#
_cell.length_a   1.000
_cell.length_b   1.000
_cell.length_c   1.000
_cell.angle_alpha   90.00
_cell.angle_beta   90.00
_cell.angle_gamma   90.00
#
_symmetry.space_group_name_H-M   'P 1'
#
loop_
_entity.id
_entity.type
_entity.pdbx_description
1 polymer ?
#
loop_
_entity_poly.entity_id
_entity_poly.type
_entity_poly.pdbx_seq_one_letter_code
_entity_poly.pdbx_strand_id
1 'polypeptide(L)'
;MIPKVIHYVWFGGSAMPSHVRDTIDSWRLILDDYQIIEWNENNFDITMDPWMHRMHQEGKYAFASDWARLYILKKHGGIYLDTDVELMKPFDDFLGERMFWGFEYDCYLATCVIGSEAGHPLLDLLLAEYTGRMDAPINNSVVTKFFLHHFTDFLLNNTEQHLDEGIRVMPKEYFSVPSSNPNANYCRHHGSNLWRTGGKNKSLLKRIMRSLLGEICYFKLASWNVCRKNEFYPILIEHRKRR
;
A
#
# COMPACT_ATOMS: atom_id res chain seq x y z
N MET A 1 -19.89 -3.71 0.43
CA MET A 1 -19.40 -3.65 -0.97
C MET A 1 -18.53 -2.41 -1.12
N ILE A 2 -17.43 -2.51 -1.84
CA ILE A 2 -16.46 -1.41 -2.04
C ILE A 2 -16.99 -0.45 -3.12
N PRO A 3 -17.16 0.86 -2.83
CA PRO A 3 -17.52 1.87 -3.83
C PRO A 3 -16.45 2.05 -4.92
N LYS A 4 -16.87 2.40 -6.13
CA LYS A 4 -15.98 2.83 -7.24
C LYS A 4 -15.42 4.24 -7.01
N VAL A 5 -14.67 4.41 -5.93
CA VAL A 5 -14.02 5.68 -5.56
C VAL A 5 -12.55 5.42 -5.27
N ILE A 6 -11.67 6.11 -5.98
CA ILE A 6 -10.24 6.16 -5.70
C ILE A 6 -9.95 7.34 -4.79
N HIS A 7 -9.18 7.08 -3.75
CA HIS A 7 -8.68 8.08 -2.83
C HIS A 7 -7.16 8.14 -2.89
N TYR A 8 -6.59 9.34 -2.92
CA TYR A 8 -5.17 9.55 -2.69
C TYR A 8 -4.95 10.81 -1.84
N VAL A 9 -3.79 10.92 -1.22
CA VAL A 9 -3.42 12.04 -0.34
C VAL A 9 -2.30 12.85 -0.95
N TRP A 10 -2.43 14.18 -0.93
CA TRP A 10 -1.39 15.13 -1.32
C TRP A 10 -1.28 16.28 -0.32
N PHE A 11 -0.64 16.02 0.82
CA PHE A 11 -0.39 17.02 1.87
C PHE A 11 0.88 17.85 1.62
N GLY A 12 0.92 19.03 2.23
CA GLY A 12 2.07 19.94 2.29
C GLY A 12 1.96 21.16 1.37
N GLY A 13 0.85 21.33 0.67
CA GLY A 13 0.56 22.48 -0.20
C GLY A 13 1.54 22.68 -1.38
N SER A 14 2.50 21.78 -1.57
CA SER A 14 3.50 21.87 -2.63
C SER A 14 2.88 21.51 -3.96
N ALA A 15 3.30 22.17 -5.03
CA ALA A 15 2.85 21.83 -6.38
C ALA A 15 3.20 20.37 -6.70
N MET A 16 2.20 19.61 -7.14
CA MET A 16 2.38 18.22 -7.50
C MET A 16 3.35 18.08 -8.69
N PRO A 17 4.41 17.26 -8.59
CA PRO A 17 5.35 17.04 -9.69
C PRO A 17 4.65 16.46 -10.93
N SER A 18 5.18 16.74 -12.12
CA SER A 18 4.58 16.27 -13.38
C SER A 18 4.41 14.75 -13.43
N HIS A 19 5.44 13.98 -13.05
CA HIS A 19 5.35 12.52 -13.07
C HIS A 19 4.26 11.95 -12.15
N VAL A 20 3.94 12.63 -11.05
CA VAL A 20 2.83 12.23 -10.16
C VAL A 20 1.49 12.55 -10.81
N ARG A 21 1.36 13.74 -11.41
CA ARG A 21 0.16 14.10 -12.19
C ARG A 21 -0.07 13.14 -13.35
N ASP A 22 0.97 12.82 -14.12
CA ASP A 22 0.90 11.88 -15.23
C ASP A 22 0.43 10.49 -14.74
N THR A 23 0.88 10.07 -13.55
CA THR A 23 0.44 8.82 -12.92
C THR A 23 -1.06 8.87 -12.60
N ILE A 24 -1.53 9.92 -11.94
CA ILE A 24 -2.96 10.08 -11.58
C ILE A 24 -3.84 10.25 -12.82
N ASP A 25 -3.36 10.97 -13.84
CA ASP A 25 -4.06 11.13 -15.13
C ASP A 25 -4.20 9.79 -15.84
N SER A 26 -3.20 8.92 -15.77
CA SER A 26 -3.27 7.56 -16.31
C SER A 26 -4.34 6.70 -15.63
N TRP A 27 -4.63 6.93 -14.35
CA TRP A 27 -5.70 6.21 -13.65
C TRP A 27 -7.06 6.48 -14.30
N ARG A 28 -7.33 7.72 -14.71
CA ARG A 28 -8.60 8.10 -15.36
C ARG A 28 -8.84 7.41 -16.70
N LEU A 29 -7.76 6.96 -17.36
CA LEU A 29 -7.87 6.20 -18.61
C LEU A 29 -8.29 4.75 -18.38
N ILE A 30 -7.98 4.19 -17.21
CA ILE A 30 -8.23 2.79 -16.86
C ILE A 30 -9.49 2.63 -16.00
N LEU A 31 -9.78 3.65 -15.18
CA LEU A 31 -10.87 3.71 -14.22
C LEU A 31 -11.86 4.81 -14.64
N ASP A 32 -12.37 4.71 -15.87
CA ASP A 32 -13.20 5.74 -16.51
C ASP A 32 -14.52 6.00 -15.79
N ASP A 33 -15.08 4.99 -15.11
CA ASP A 33 -16.30 5.08 -14.32
C ASP A 33 -16.08 5.25 -12.81
N TYR A 34 -14.83 5.42 -12.36
CA TYR A 34 -14.51 5.66 -10.95
C TYR A 34 -14.43 7.16 -10.66
N GLN A 35 -14.90 7.56 -9.48
CA GLN A 35 -14.60 8.88 -8.94
C GLN A 35 -13.18 8.89 -8.38
N ILE A 36 -12.36 9.90 -8.70
CA ILE A 36 -11.03 10.08 -8.11
C ILE A 36 -11.05 11.32 -7.22
N ILE A 37 -10.68 11.15 -5.94
CA ILE A 37 -10.66 12.20 -4.93
C ILE A 37 -9.24 12.41 -4.40
N GLU A 38 -8.74 13.63 -4.57
CA GLU A 38 -7.57 14.13 -3.85
C GLU A 38 -7.96 14.58 -2.46
N TRP A 39 -7.24 14.10 -1.44
CA TRP A 39 -7.33 14.61 -0.08
C TRP A 39 -6.12 15.49 0.24
N ASN A 40 -6.40 16.74 0.63
CA ASN A 40 -5.40 17.73 1.04
C ASN A 40 -5.95 18.59 2.19
N GLU A 41 -5.21 19.60 2.62
CA GLU A 41 -5.57 20.44 3.77
C GLU A 41 -6.89 21.21 3.59
N ASN A 42 -7.38 21.38 2.36
CA ASN A 42 -8.63 22.11 2.09
C ASN A 42 -9.88 21.26 2.31
N ASN A 43 -9.76 19.93 2.29
CA ASN A 43 -10.89 19.01 2.40
C ASN A 43 -10.70 17.89 3.44
N PHE A 44 -9.53 17.81 4.09
CA PHE A 44 -9.24 16.87 5.16
C PHE A 44 -8.83 17.61 6.44
N ASP A 45 -9.48 17.30 7.56
CA ASP A 45 -9.12 17.86 8.86
C ASP A 45 -7.84 17.20 9.40
N ILE A 46 -6.69 17.83 9.12
CA ILE A 46 -5.38 17.36 9.58
C ILE A 46 -5.19 17.43 11.11
N THR A 47 -6.15 17.97 11.87
CA THR A 47 -6.07 18.10 13.34
C THR A 47 -6.81 17.01 14.09
N MET A 48 -7.55 16.16 13.37
CA MET A 48 -8.48 15.19 13.97
C MET A 48 -7.82 14.06 14.75
N ASP A 49 -6.54 13.80 14.50
CA ASP A 49 -5.75 12.81 15.25
C ASP A 49 -4.41 13.41 15.70
N PRO A 50 -4.05 13.31 17.00
CA PRO A 50 -2.83 13.93 17.52
C PRO A 50 -1.52 13.40 16.91
N TRP A 51 -1.48 12.12 16.50
CA TRP A 51 -0.28 11.56 15.87
C TRP A 51 -0.14 12.07 14.44
N MET A 52 -1.22 12.00 13.66
CA MET A 52 -1.25 12.50 12.28
C MET A 52 -0.99 13.99 12.21
N HIS A 53 -1.61 14.78 13.09
CA HIS A 53 -1.40 16.22 13.17
C HIS A 53 0.07 16.57 13.39
N ARG A 54 0.74 15.86 14.31
CA ARG A 54 2.16 16.06 14.58
C ARG A 54 3.04 15.66 13.39
N MET A 55 2.77 14.52 12.76
CA MET A 55 3.49 14.12 11.54
C MET A 55 3.36 15.19 10.46
N HIS A 56 2.16 15.74 10.30
CA HIS A 56 1.90 16.84 9.37
C HIS A 56 2.71 18.10 9.74
N GLN A 57 2.65 18.55 10.99
CA GLN A 57 3.40 19.72 11.49
C GLN A 57 4.92 19.59 11.32
N GLU A 58 5.46 18.37 11.45
CA GLU A 58 6.88 18.07 11.24
C GLU A 58 7.26 17.96 9.76
N GLY A 59 6.33 18.19 8.83
CA GLY A 59 6.54 18.04 7.38
C GLY A 59 6.66 16.57 6.92
N LYS A 60 6.29 15.61 7.78
CA LYS A 60 6.33 14.17 7.53
C LYS A 60 5.04 13.70 6.84
N TYR A 61 4.72 14.30 5.70
CA TYR A 61 3.44 14.12 5.00
C TYR A 61 3.13 12.66 4.60
N ALA A 62 4.15 11.88 4.23
CA ALA A 62 3.99 10.45 3.94
C ALA A 62 3.56 9.64 5.17
N PHE A 63 4.02 10.03 6.36
CA PHE A 63 3.58 9.41 7.61
C PHE A 63 2.20 9.92 8.02
N ALA A 64 1.89 11.20 7.83
CA ALA A 64 0.54 11.72 8.06
C ALA A 64 -0.51 11.01 7.19
N SER A 65 -0.17 10.67 5.94
CA SER A 65 -1.08 9.94 5.04
C SER A 65 -1.34 8.48 5.46
N ASP A 66 -0.48 7.88 6.29
CA ASP A 66 -0.66 6.52 6.81
C ASP A 66 -1.92 6.39 7.68
N TRP A 67 -2.19 7.40 8.50
CA TRP A 67 -3.41 7.46 9.30
C TRP A 67 -4.59 7.93 8.46
N ALA A 68 -4.39 8.97 7.63
CA ALA A 68 -5.45 9.55 6.82
C ALA A 68 -6.08 8.52 5.86
N ARG A 69 -5.28 7.66 5.21
CA ARG A 69 -5.80 6.63 4.29
C ARG A 69 -6.78 5.68 4.96
N LEU A 70 -6.47 5.25 6.19
CA LEU A 70 -7.32 4.35 6.97
C LEU A 70 -8.62 5.06 7.37
N TYR A 71 -8.52 6.33 7.79
CA TYR A 71 -9.68 7.12 8.16
C TYR A 71 -10.61 7.39 6.98
N ILE A 72 -10.04 7.74 5.82
CA ILE A 72 -10.78 7.97 4.58
C ILE A 72 -11.56 6.71 4.20
N LEU A 73 -10.89 5.56 4.14
CA LEU A 73 -11.54 4.28 3.85
C LEU A 73 -12.61 3.93 4.88
N LYS A 74 -12.37 4.23 6.16
CA LYS A 74 -13.38 3.99 7.21
C LYS A 74 -14.63 4.81 6.95
N LYS A 75 -14.47 6.08 6.58
CA LYS A 75 -15.57 7.02 6.42
C LYS A 75 -16.33 6.85 5.11
N HIS A 76 -15.61 6.56 4.03
CA HIS A 76 -16.13 6.62 2.67
C HIS A 76 -16.14 5.27 1.95
N GLY A 77 -15.42 4.28 2.46
CA GLY A 77 -15.06 3.09 1.69
C GLY A 77 -14.14 3.45 0.52
N GLY A 78 -14.12 2.60 -0.50
CA GLY A 78 -13.43 2.84 -1.76
C GLY A 78 -12.08 2.14 -1.80
N ILE A 79 -11.19 2.66 -2.63
CA ILE A 79 -9.85 2.13 -2.84
C ILE A 79 -8.86 3.27 -2.67
N TYR A 80 -7.94 3.12 -1.73
CA TYR A 80 -6.83 4.05 -1.55
C TYR A 80 -5.66 3.63 -2.43
N LEU A 81 -5.04 4.61 -3.11
CA LEU A 81 -3.81 4.45 -3.89
C LEU A 81 -2.75 5.45 -3.44
N ASP A 82 -1.52 4.98 -3.24
CA ASP A 82 -0.36 5.86 -3.19
C ASP A 82 -0.11 6.48 -4.57
N THR A 83 0.43 7.70 -4.59
CA THR A 83 0.56 8.50 -5.82
C THR A 83 1.64 7.99 -6.78
N ASP A 84 2.38 6.96 -6.41
CA ASP A 84 3.39 6.26 -7.23
C ASP A 84 2.98 4.83 -7.60
N VAL A 85 1.67 4.55 -7.54
CA VAL A 85 1.06 3.33 -8.07
C VAL A 85 0.69 3.53 -9.54
N GLU A 86 1.30 2.74 -10.42
CA GLU A 86 0.91 2.63 -11.83
C GLU A 86 -0.21 1.60 -11.95
N LEU A 87 -1.35 1.98 -12.54
CA LEU A 87 -2.45 1.06 -12.81
C LEU A 87 -2.32 0.43 -14.19
N MET A 88 -2.71 -0.84 -14.29
CA MET A 88 -2.76 -1.58 -15.55
C MET A 88 -4.16 -2.14 -15.86
N LYS A 89 -5.02 -2.25 -14.85
CA LYS A 89 -6.39 -2.80 -14.95
C LYS A 89 -7.36 -2.13 -13.97
N PRO A 90 -8.67 -2.18 -14.25
CA PRO A 90 -9.68 -1.77 -13.29
C PRO A 90 -9.78 -2.73 -12.10
N PHE A 91 -10.31 -2.25 -10.98
CA PHE A 91 -10.46 -3.03 -9.73
C PHE A 91 -11.81 -3.75 -9.60
N ASP A 92 -12.58 -3.85 -10.68
CA ASP A 92 -13.96 -4.36 -10.68
C ASP A 92 -14.08 -5.76 -10.04
N ASP A 93 -13.06 -6.60 -10.24
CA ASP A 93 -12.98 -7.96 -9.68
C ASP A 93 -12.94 -8.01 -8.14
N PHE A 94 -12.64 -6.88 -7.49
CA PHE A 94 -12.51 -6.80 -6.03
C PHE A 94 -13.66 -6.04 -5.36
N LEU A 95 -14.57 -5.43 -6.12
CA LEU A 95 -15.61 -4.58 -5.54
C LEU A 95 -16.60 -5.36 -4.65
N GLY A 96 -16.75 -6.66 -4.90
CA GLY A 96 -17.57 -7.57 -4.12
C GLY A 96 -16.99 -7.94 -2.75
N GLU A 97 -15.71 -7.65 -2.49
CA GLU A 97 -15.07 -7.91 -1.20
C GLU A 97 -15.55 -6.91 -0.13
N ARG A 98 -15.34 -7.24 1.15
CA ARG A 98 -15.50 -6.26 2.25
C ARG A 98 -14.23 -5.45 2.44
N MET A 99 -13.08 -6.09 2.27
CA MET A 99 -11.77 -5.47 2.28
C MET A 99 -10.80 -6.31 1.46
N PHE A 100 -9.88 -5.65 0.75
CA PHE A 100 -8.74 -6.33 0.12
C PHE A 100 -7.42 -5.63 0.41
N TRP A 101 -6.36 -6.44 0.46
CA TRP A 101 -4.99 -6.03 0.73
C TRP A 101 -4.02 -6.78 -0.20
N GLY A 102 -2.79 -6.29 -0.34
CA GLY A 102 -1.72 -6.98 -1.06
C GLY A 102 -0.50 -7.27 -0.20
N PHE A 103 0.30 -8.25 -0.58
CA PHE A 103 1.70 -8.34 -0.15
C PHE A 103 2.54 -7.28 -0.88
N GLU A 104 3.55 -6.72 -0.22
CA GLU A 104 4.59 -5.92 -0.90
C GLU A 104 5.76 -6.83 -1.30
N TYR A 105 6.14 -7.70 -0.36
CA TYR A 105 7.10 -8.77 -0.52
C TYR A 105 6.58 -10.00 0.22
N ASP A 106 7.26 -11.14 0.08
CA ASP A 106 6.82 -12.38 0.71
C ASP A 106 6.70 -12.31 2.24
N CYS A 107 7.36 -11.34 2.87
CA CYS A 107 7.44 -11.18 4.32
C CYS A 107 6.55 -10.07 4.91
N TYR A 108 5.85 -9.25 4.11
CA TYR A 108 4.98 -8.21 4.67
C TYR A 108 3.96 -7.62 3.67
N LEU A 109 2.91 -7.01 4.22
CA LEU A 109 1.80 -6.39 3.49
C LEU A 109 2.19 -5.04 2.88
N ALA A 110 1.69 -4.77 1.67
CA ALA A 110 1.75 -3.49 0.98
C ALA A 110 0.68 -2.54 1.53
N THR A 111 0.92 -1.25 1.59
CA THR A 111 -0.11 -0.28 2.02
C THR A 111 -0.38 0.80 0.98
N CYS A 112 0.23 0.63 -0.20
CA CYS A 112 0.07 1.48 -1.38
C CYS A 112 -1.25 1.25 -2.11
N VAL A 113 -1.90 0.10 -1.90
CA VAL A 113 -3.24 -0.22 -2.43
C VAL A 113 -4.04 -0.91 -1.33
N ILE A 114 -5.15 -0.31 -0.93
CA ILE A 114 -6.07 -0.87 0.09
C ILE A 114 -7.50 -0.60 -0.39
N GLY A 115 -8.32 -1.65 -0.48
CA GLY A 115 -9.75 -1.50 -0.77
C GLY A 115 -10.59 -1.87 0.45
N SER A 116 -11.64 -1.10 0.74
CA SER A 116 -12.54 -1.41 1.85
C SER A 116 -13.94 -0.82 1.67
N GLU A 117 -14.94 -1.50 2.19
CA GLU A 117 -16.25 -0.90 2.38
C GLU A 117 -16.22 0.12 3.52
N ALA A 118 -17.12 1.11 3.46
CA ALA A 118 -17.24 2.08 4.54
C ALA A 118 -17.60 1.38 5.86
N GLY A 119 -16.93 1.75 6.94
CA GLY A 119 -17.18 1.23 8.28
C GLY A 119 -16.66 -0.19 8.55
N HIS A 120 -15.73 -0.72 7.73
CA HIS A 120 -15.14 -2.03 8.01
C HIS A 120 -14.45 -2.05 9.39
N PRO A 121 -14.77 -3.01 10.29
CA PRO A 121 -14.36 -2.96 11.70
C PRO A 121 -12.85 -2.98 11.90
N LEU A 122 -12.10 -3.61 10.99
CA LEU A 122 -10.63 -3.62 11.03
C LEU A 122 -10.01 -2.22 10.99
N LEU A 123 -10.66 -1.26 10.33
CA LEU A 123 -10.11 0.09 10.16
C LEU A 123 -10.08 0.84 11.49
N ASP A 124 -11.05 0.63 12.38
CA ASP A 124 -11.04 1.17 13.74
C ASP A 124 -9.87 0.64 14.56
N LEU A 125 -9.63 -0.67 14.47
CA LEU A 125 -8.52 -1.32 15.17
C LEU A 125 -7.16 -0.85 14.64
N LEU A 126 -7.02 -0.72 13.32
CA LEU A 126 -5.80 -0.20 12.69
C LEU A 126 -5.55 1.28 12.99
N LEU A 127 -6.59 2.11 13.06
CA LEU A 127 -6.46 3.51 13.48
C LEU A 127 -6.01 3.60 14.95
N ALA A 128 -6.51 2.71 15.81
CA ALA A 128 -6.13 2.65 17.21
C ALA A 128 -4.63 2.35 17.40
N GLU A 129 -3.97 1.66 16.46
CA GLU A 129 -2.52 1.42 16.52
C GLU A 129 -1.71 2.71 16.63
N TYR A 130 -2.18 3.85 16.13
CA TYR A 130 -1.47 5.13 16.18
C TYR A 130 -1.69 5.91 17.47
N THR A 131 -2.68 5.50 18.27
CA THR A 131 -3.06 6.22 19.50
C THR A 131 -1.90 6.22 20.48
N GLY A 132 -1.46 7.42 20.89
CA GLY A 132 -0.36 7.58 21.85
C GLY A 132 1.04 7.26 21.29
N ARG A 133 1.18 6.97 19.99
CA ARG A 133 2.50 6.79 19.38
C ARG A 133 3.31 8.09 19.42
N MET A 134 4.62 7.93 19.55
CA MET A 134 5.59 9.03 19.54
C MET A 134 6.59 8.91 18.38
N ASP A 135 6.69 7.72 17.79
CA ASP A 135 7.57 7.40 16.67
C ASP A 135 6.86 7.61 15.32
N ALA A 136 7.64 7.53 14.24
CA ALA A 136 7.17 7.52 12.85
C ALA A 136 7.52 6.15 12.22
N PRO A 137 6.77 5.09 12.56
CA PRO A 137 7.10 3.73 12.12
C PRO A 137 6.83 3.55 10.62
N ILE A 138 7.47 2.56 10.02
CA ILE A 138 7.13 2.14 8.64
C ILE A 138 5.75 1.49 8.67
N ASN A 139 4.80 2.05 7.92
CA ASN A 139 3.39 1.63 7.89
C ASN A 139 3.19 0.14 7.60
N ASN A 140 3.89 -0.40 6.58
CA ASN A 140 3.85 -1.82 6.24
C ASN A 140 4.20 -2.73 7.43
N SER A 141 5.16 -2.31 8.27
CA SER A 141 5.54 -3.06 9.47
C SER A 141 4.45 -3.01 10.54
N VAL A 142 3.81 -1.85 10.74
CA VAL A 142 2.67 -1.70 11.68
C VAL A 142 1.52 -2.62 11.26
N VAL A 143 1.08 -2.51 10.00
CA VAL A 143 -0.02 -3.31 9.45
C VAL A 143 0.31 -4.81 9.48
N THR A 144 1.53 -5.20 9.12
CA THR A 144 1.91 -6.62 9.12
C THR A 144 1.93 -7.21 10.53
N LYS A 145 2.46 -6.48 11.53
CA LYS A 145 2.40 -6.90 12.95
C LYS A 145 0.96 -7.02 13.42
N PHE A 146 0.13 -6.03 13.06
CA PHE A 146 -1.27 -6.04 13.39
C PHE A 146 -1.97 -7.30 12.85
N PHE A 147 -1.80 -7.62 11.57
CA PHE A 147 -2.41 -8.81 10.96
C PHE A 147 -1.91 -10.11 11.59
N LEU A 148 -0.60 -10.23 11.85
CA LEU A 148 -0.03 -11.40 12.52
C LEU A 148 -0.58 -11.62 13.93
N HIS A 149 -0.93 -10.56 14.65
CA HIS A 149 -1.49 -10.65 15.99
C HIS A 149 -3.01 -10.92 15.99
N HIS A 150 -3.75 -10.39 15.01
CA HIS A 150 -5.20 -10.46 14.98
C HIS A 150 -5.75 -11.67 14.23
N PHE A 151 -5.00 -12.24 13.30
CA PHE A 151 -5.43 -13.37 12.48
C PHE A 151 -4.46 -14.55 12.64
N THR A 152 -4.91 -15.61 13.32
CA THR A 152 -4.10 -16.83 13.53
C THR A 152 -3.76 -17.55 12.23
N ASP A 153 -4.65 -17.42 11.23
CA ASP A 153 -4.52 -18.10 9.94
C ASP A 153 -3.78 -17.25 8.90
N PHE A 154 -3.39 -16.02 9.25
CA PHE A 154 -2.61 -15.17 8.36
C PHE A 154 -1.16 -15.62 8.28
N LEU A 155 -0.73 -15.98 7.07
CA LEU A 155 0.60 -16.48 6.77
C LEU A 155 1.35 -15.55 5.82
N LEU A 156 2.51 -15.07 6.28
CA LEU A 156 3.56 -14.53 5.42
C LEU A 156 4.11 -15.59 4.44
N ASN A 157 3.54 -15.67 3.24
CA ASN A 157 3.97 -16.63 2.23
C ASN A 157 3.71 -16.19 0.78
N ASN A 158 3.14 -15.00 0.55
CA ASN A 158 2.76 -14.50 -0.78
C ASN A 158 1.77 -15.39 -1.54
N THR A 159 0.88 -16.10 -0.85
CA THR A 159 -0.31 -16.69 -1.47
C THR A 159 -1.56 -15.91 -1.12
N GLU A 160 -2.53 -16.02 -2.02
CA GLU A 160 -3.90 -15.58 -1.79
C GLU A 160 -4.47 -16.22 -0.53
N GLN A 161 -5.08 -15.38 0.31
CA GLN A 161 -5.64 -15.75 1.60
C GLN A 161 -6.97 -15.03 1.82
N HIS A 162 -7.91 -15.73 2.45
CA HIS A 162 -9.17 -15.17 2.91
C HIS A 162 -9.18 -15.27 4.43
N LEU A 163 -9.28 -14.12 5.10
CA LEU A 163 -9.32 -14.01 6.55
C LEU A 163 -10.73 -13.67 6.99
N ASP A 164 -10.96 -13.77 8.30
CA ASP A 164 -12.21 -13.35 8.93
C ASP A 164 -12.60 -11.91 8.56
N GLU A 165 -13.87 -11.57 8.77
CA GLU A 165 -14.47 -10.30 8.35
C GLU A 165 -14.49 -10.05 6.84
N GLY A 166 -14.19 -11.05 6.00
CA GLY A 166 -14.26 -10.91 4.54
C GLY A 166 -13.08 -10.12 3.97
N ILE A 167 -11.90 -10.31 4.57
CA ILE A 167 -10.65 -9.69 4.13
C ILE A 167 -9.94 -10.63 3.17
N ARG A 168 -9.65 -10.15 1.97
CA ARG A 168 -8.90 -10.90 0.97
C ARG A 168 -7.49 -10.33 0.83
N VAL A 169 -6.46 -11.16 0.98
CA VAL A 169 -5.05 -10.75 0.85
C VAL A 169 -4.44 -11.38 -0.39
N MET A 170 -3.92 -10.54 -1.29
CA MET A 170 -3.42 -10.97 -2.60
C MET A 170 -1.90 -11.07 -2.65
N PRO A 171 -1.34 -11.99 -3.46
CA PRO A 171 0.08 -11.99 -3.79
C PRO A 171 0.53 -10.63 -4.32
N LYS A 172 1.78 -10.26 -4.04
CA LYS A 172 2.40 -8.99 -4.47
C LYS A 172 2.34 -8.73 -5.98
N GLU A 173 2.23 -9.79 -6.77
CA GLU A 173 2.04 -9.77 -8.22
C GLU A 173 0.72 -9.10 -8.65
N TYR A 174 -0.23 -8.89 -7.74
CA TYR A 174 -1.46 -8.16 -8.03
C TYR A 174 -1.25 -6.64 -8.01
N PHE A 175 -0.54 -6.11 -7.01
CA PHE A 175 -0.54 -4.66 -6.73
C PHE A 175 0.86 -4.02 -6.64
N SER A 176 1.92 -4.80 -6.44
CA SER A 176 3.25 -4.24 -6.16
C SER A 176 4.28 -4.53 -7.25
N VAL A 177 4.33 -5.75 -7.79
CA VAL A 177 5.43 -6.19 -8.67
C VAL A 177 4.95 -6.78 -10.00
N PRO A 178 5.81 -6.80 -11.04
CA PRO A 178 5.49 -7.42 -12.32
C PRO A 178 5.29 -8.93 -12.21
N SER A 179 4.33 -9.44 -12.98
CA SER A 179 3.98 -10.85 -13.09
C SER A 179 3.93 -11.28 -14.56
N SER A 180 4.21 -12.56 -14.81
CA SER A 180 3.92 -13.20 -16.11
C SER A 180 2.48 -13.72 -16.18
N ASN A 181 1.74 -13.72 -15.06
CA ASN A 181 0.35 -14.12 -15.04
C ASN A 181 -0.52 -12.97 -15.56
N PRO A 182 -1.19 -13.12 -16.72
CA PRO A 182 -2.04 -12.07 -17.27
C PRO A 182 -3.29 -11.84 -16.44
N ASN A 183 -3.66 -12.73 -15.51
CA ASN A 183 -4.77 -12.53 -14.57
C ASN A 183 -4.34 -11.75 -13.32
N ALA A 184 -3.04 -11.53 -13.10
CA ALA A 184 -2.50 -10.65 -12.06
C ALA A 184 -2.14 -9.27 -12.67
N ASN A 185 -1.25 -8.49 -12.02
CA ASN A 185 -0.82 -7.14 -12.44
C ASN A 185 -1.96 -6.14 -12.61
N TYR A 186 -2.71 -5.87 -11.55
CA TYR A 186 -3.62 -4.71 -11.53
C TYR A 186 -2.83 -3.42 -11.37
N CYS A 187 -1.76 -3.48 -10.58
CA CYS A 187 -0.91 -2.32 -10.34
C CYS A 187 0.56 -2.70 -10.27
N ARG A 188 1.41 -1.67 -10.37
CA ARG A 188 2.81 -1.71 -10.02
C ARG A 188 3.12 -0.57 -9.07
N HIS A 189 3.75 -0.88 -7.95
CA HIS A 189 4.19 0.10 -6.98
C HIS A 189 5.65 0.51 -7.28
N HIS A 190 5.88 1.78 -7.62
CA HIS A 190 7.23 2.24 -7.98
C HIS A 190 8.13 2.45 -6.77
N GLY A 191 7.56 2.55 -5.56
CA GLY A 191 8.31 2.73 -4.31
C GLY A 191 9.28 3.91 -4.43
N SER A 192 8.76 5.03 -4.92
CA SER A 192 9.51 6.24 -5.27
C SER A 192 10.31 6.80 -4.09
N ASN A 193 9.89 6.48 -2.85
CA ASN A 193 10.55 6.90 -1.62
C ASN A 193 10.81 8.41 -1.59
N LEU A 194 9.90 9.22 -2.16
CA LEU A 194 10.06 10.67 -2.27
C LEU A 194 10.25 11.37 -0.92
N TRP A 195 9.85 10.71 0.18
CA TRP A 195 10.05 11.13 1.56
C TRP A 195 11.49 10.94 2.09
N ARG A 196 12.36 10.19 1.41
CA ARG A 196 13.75 9.96 1.84
C ARG A 196 14.68 11.03 1.25
N THR A 197 15.20 11.91 2.11
CA THR A 197 16.29 12.81 1.74
C THR A 197 17.59 12.03 1.50
N GLY A 198 18.22 12.16 0.31
CA GLY A 198 19.61 11.72 0.08
C GLY A 198 19.85 10.44 -0.75
N GLY A 199 18.91 10.02 -1.61
CA GLY A 199 19.02 8.75 -2.36
C GLY A 199 19.55 8.80 -3.80
N LYS A 200 20.47 9.70 -4.18
CA LYS A 200 20.99 9.77 -5.56
C LYS A 200 22.31 9.00 -5.73
N ASN A 201 22.25 7.67 -5.90
CA ASN A 201 23.26 6.86 -6.66
C ASN A 201 23.04 5.33 -6.62
N LYS A 202 21.81 4.84 -6.74
CA LYS A 202 21.53 3.39 -6.95
C LYS A 202 20.96 3.06 -8.33
N SER A 203 20.90 4.01 -9.26
CA SER A 203 20.09 3.84 -10.48
C SER A 203 20.77 3.01 -11.58
N LEU A 204 22.08 3.15 -11.83
CA LEU A 204 22.72 2.51 -12.99
C LEU A 204 22.85 0.99 -12.86
N LEU A 205 23.39 0.49 -11.75
CA LEU A 205 23.53 -0.96 -11.50
C LEU A 205 22.16 -1.66 -11.51
N LYS A 206 21.15 -1.05 -10.90
CA LYS A 206 19.77 -1.58 -10.94
C LYS A 206 19.24 -1.64 -12.36
N ARG A 207 19.49 -0.62 -13.18
CA ARG A 207 19.05 -0.57 -14.59
C ARG A 207 19.73 -1.66 -15.42
N ILE A 208 21.03 -1.88 -15.21
CA ILE A 208 21.79 -2.96 -15.86
C ILE A 208 21.22 -4.33 -15.43
N MET A 209 21.03 -4.55 -14.13
CA MET A 209 20.47 -5.83 -13.64
C MET A 209 19.07 -6.10 -14.20
N ARG A 210 18.19 -5.08 -14.23
CA ARG A 210 16.84 -5.20 -14.82
C ARG A 210 16.91 -5.54 -16.31
N SER A 211 17.83 -4.90 -17.04
CA SER A 211 18.04 -5.18 -18.47
C SER A 211 18.56 -6.59 -18.73
N LEU A 212 19.41 -7.14 -17.86
CA LEU A 212 20.00 -8.47 -18.04
C LEU A 212 19.07 -9.60 -17.61
N LEU A 213 18.43 -9.44 -16.45
CA LEU A 213 17.61 -10.50 -15.84
C LEU A 213 16.15 -10.46 -16.31
N GLY A 214 15.71 -9.32 -16.86
CA GLY A 214 14.31 -9.00 -17.04
C GLY A 214 13.64 -8.59 -15.71
N GLU A 215 12.50 -7.91 -15.83
CA GLU A 215 11.74 -7.36 -14.71
C GLU A 215 11.38 -8.41 -13.65
N ILE A 216 10.78 -9.52 -14.08
CA ILE A 216 10.24 -10.55 -13.18
C ILE A 216 11.36 -11.19 -12.33
N CYS A 217 12.46 -11.61 -12.96
CA CYS A 217 13.58 -12.23 -12.25
C CYS A 217 14.28 -11.22 -11.32
N TYR A 218 14.41 -9.96 -11.76
CA TYR A 218 14.94 -8.90 -10.92
C TYR A 218 14.11 -8.72 -9.64
N PHE A 219 12.78 -8.62 -9.75
CA PHE A 219 11.91 -8.43 -8.59
C PHE A 219 11.86 -9.66 -7.67
N LYS A 220 11.97 -10.89 -8.21
CA LYS A 220 12.14 -12.09 -7.38
C LYS A 220 13.40 -12.03 -6.52
N LEU A 221 14.54 -11.66 -7.11
CA LEU A 221 15.80 -11.51 -6.39
C LEU A 221 15.78 -10.35 -5.39
N ALA A 222 15.21 -9.21 -5.79
CA ALA A 222 15.03 -8.06 -4.91
C ALA A 222 14.17 -8.42 -3.70
N SER A 223 13.02 -9.08 -3.94
CA SER A 223 12.12 -9.59 -2.89
C SER A 223 12.85 -10.51 -1.94
N TRP A 224 13.61 -11.49 -2.46
CA TRP A 224 14.39 -12.40 -1.64
C TRP A 224 15.39 -11.66 -0.74
N ASN A 225 16.14 -10.70 -1.29
CA ASN A 225 17.14 -9.93 -0.54
C ASN A 225 16.51 -8.98 0.50
N VAL A 226 15.37 -8.35 0.17
CA VAL A 226 14.60 -7.53 1.12
C VAL A 226 14.09 -8.40 2.26
N CYS A 227 13.47 -9.54 1.94
CA CYS A 227 12.93 -10.45 2.93
C CYS A 227 14.01 -10.88 3.94
N ARG A 228 15.21 -11.26 3.48
CA ARG A 228 16.31 -11.71 4.36
C ARG A 228 16.79 -10.67 5.38
N LYS A 229 16.51 -9.39 5.15
CA LYS A 229 16.93 -8.26 6.01
C LYS A 229 15.76 -7.67 6.78
N ASN A 230 14.55 -8.15 6.54
CA ASN A 230 13.34 -7.65 7.16
C ASN A 230 13.13 -8.33 8.53
N GLU A 231 12.53 -7.62 9.47
CA GLU A 231 12.24 -8.12 10.82
C GLU A 231 11.34 -9.36 10.83
N PHE A 232 10.49 -9.53 9.81
CA PHE A 232 9.58 -10.68 9.69
C PHE A 232 10.21 -11.91 9.02
N TYR A 233 11.50 -11.88 8.65
CA TYR A 233 12.15 -13.02 8.00
C TYR A 233 12.02 -14.34 8.77
N PRO A 234 12.24 -14.39 10.10
CA PRO A 234 12.10 -15.64 10.84
C PRO A 234 10.69 -16.22 10.75
N ILE A 235 9.67 -15.35 10.84
CA ILE A 235 8.25 -15.71 10.73
C ILE A 235 7.93 -16.24 9.33
N LEU A 236 8.40 -15.56 8.28
CA LEU A 236 8.28 -16.04 6.89
C LEU A 236 8.83 -17.46 6.72
N ILE A 237 10.00 -17.74 7.29
CA ILE A 237 10.62 -19.08 7.20
C ILE A 237 9.78 -20.12 7.93
N GLU A 238 9.21 -19.79 9.08
CA GLU A 238 8.30 -20.67 9.80
C GLU A 238 7.02 -20.94 9.00
N HIS A 239 6.36 -19.88 8.52
CA HIS A 239 5.11 -19.99 7.76
C HIS A 239 5.27 -20.78 6.46
N ARG A 240 6.42 -20.68 5.79
CA ARG A 240 6.71 -21.49 4.60
C ARG A 240 6.81 -23.00 4.87
N LYS A 241 7.10 -23.41 6.11
CA LYS A 241 7.13 -24.83 6.49
C LYS A 241 5.74 -25.42 6.73
N ARG A 242 4.72 -24.57 6.85
CA ARG A 242 3.32 -24.97 7.04
C ARG A 242 2.59 -25.24 5.72
N ARG A 243 3.29 -25.13 4.58
CA ARG A 243 2.78 -25.43 3.24
C ARG A 243 2.86 -26.90 2.89
#